data_AF-Q9SPC7-F1
#
_entry.id   AF-Q9SPC7-F1
#
_cell.length_a   1.000
_cell.length_b   1.000
_cell.length_c   1.000
_cell.angle_alpha   90.00
_cell.angle_beta   90.00
_cell.angle_gamma   90.00
#
_symmetry.space_group_name_H-M   'P 1'
#
loop_
_entity.id
_entity.type
_entity.pdbx_description
1 polymer ?
#
loop_
_entity_poly.entity_id
_entity_poly.type
_entity_poly.pdbx_seq_one_letter_code
_entity_poly.pdbx_strand_id
1 'polypeptide(L)'
;GDVSKEADVDAMMKTAIDAWGTTDVVVNNAGITRDTLLIRMKKSQWDEVIDLNLTGVFLCNHAATKIMMKKRKGRIINIASVVGLIGN
;
A
#
# COMPACT_ATOMS: atom_id res chain seq x y z
N GLY A 1 9.84 -5.28 -2.65
CA GLY A 1 9.90 -4.04 -3.43
C GLY A 1 9.44 -2.89 -2.56
N ASP A 2 9.71 -1.68 -3.01
CA ASP A 2 9.16 -0.44 -2.44
C ASP A 2 7.74 -0.23 -2.99
N VAL A 3 6.73 -0.31 -2.11
CA VAL A 3 5.32 -0.23 -2.52
C VAL A 3 4.91 1.17 -2.98
N SER A 4 5.73 2.21 -2.75
CA SER A 4 5.51 3.54 -3.31
C SER A 4 5.83 3.63 -4.81
N LYS A 5 6.42 2.57 -5.40
CA LYS A 5 6.80 2.50 -6.82
C LYS A 5 5.95 1.46 -7.55
N GLU A 6 5.24 1.89 -8.59
CA GLU A 6 4.34 1.01 -9.36
C GLU A 6 5.08 -0.20 -9.95
N ALA A 7 6.27 0.01 -10.51
CA ALA A 7 7.08 -1.07 -11.09
C ALA A 7 7.45 -2.16 -10.07
N ASP A 8 7.76 -1.76 -8.83
CA ASP A 8 8.10 -2.69 -7.75
C ASP A 8 6.87 -3.48 -7.29
N VAL A 9 5.70 -2.85 -7.24
CA VAL A 9 4.42 -3.50 -6.93
C VAL A 9 4.08 -4.53 -8.00
N ASP A 10 4.19 -4.17 -9.28
CA ASP A 10 3.93 -5.08 -10.40
C ASP A 10 4.89 -6.28 -10.37
N ALA A 11 6.18 -6.05 -10.13
CA ALA A 11 7.17 -7.11 -10.00
C ALA A 11 6.88 -8.04 -8.80
N MET A 12 6.47 -7.47 -7.66
CA MET A 12 6.11 -8.23 -6.47
C MET A 12 4.87 -9.11 -6.72
N MET A 13 3.82 -8.54 -7.33
CA MET A 13 2.60 -9.27 -7.67
C MET A 13 2.89 -10.38 -8.69
N LYS A 14 3.70 -10.10 -9.71
CA LYS A 14 4.13 -11.12 -10.69
C LYS A 14 4.87 -12.26 -9.99
N THR A 15 5.83 -11.95 -9.12
CA THR A 15 6.58 -12.96 -8.37
C THR A 15 5.64 -13.86 -7.57
N ALA A 16 4.63 -13.28 -6.93
CA ALA A 16 3.66 -14.06 -6.16
C ALA A 16 2.80 -14.97 -7.05
N ILE A 17 2.34 -14.47 -8.19
CA ILE A 17 1.54 -15.25 -9.14
C ILE A 17 2.39 -16.37 -9.76
N ASP A 18 3.65 -16.10 -10.11
CA ASP A 18 4.54 -17.11 -10.68
C ASP A 18 4.82 -18.25 -9.68
N ALA A 19 4.97 -17.92 -8.39
CA ALA A 19 5.24 -18.89 -7.34
C ALA A 19 4.00 -19.69 -6.89
N TRP A 20 2.83 -19.06 -6.83
CA TRP A 20 1.64 -19.63 -6.19
C TRP A 20 0.40 -19.70 -7.10
N GLY A 21 0.51 -19.26 -8.35
CA GLY A 21 -0.56 -19.26 -9.35
C GLY A 21 -1.61 -18.16 -9.16
N THR A 22 -1.67 -17.50 -8.00
CA THR A 22 -2.66 -16.45 -7.74
C THR A 22 -2.29 -15.57 -6.53
N THR A 23 -3.09 -14.52 -6.32
CA THR A 23 -3.09 -13.72 -5.09
C THR A 23 -4.52 -13.66 -4.55
N ASP A 24 -4.80 -14.36 -3.44
CA ASP A 24 -6.15 -14.41 -2.83
C ASP A 24 -6.38 -13.33 -1.78
N VAL A 25 -5.32 -12.97 -1.05
CA VAL A 25 -5.37 -11.98 0.02
C VAL A 25 -4.21 -11.03 -0.14
N VAL A 26 -4.50 -9.73 -0.06
CA VAL A 26 -3.48 -8.68 0.07
C VAL A 26 -3.70 -7.96 1.39
N VAL A 27 -2.63 -7.80 2.15
CA VAL A 27 -2.61 -7.06 3.41
C VAL A 27 -1.67 -5.87 3.25
N ASN A 28 -2.23 -4.68 3.15
CA ASN A 28 -1.47 -3.44 3.06
C ASN A 28 -1.07 -2.98 4.46
N ASN A 29 0.06 -3.51 4.93
CA ASN A 29 0.64 -3.22 6.24
C ASN A 29 1.88 -2.33 6.19
N ALA A 30 2.54 -2.23 5.04
CA ALA A 30 3.71 -1.36 4.89
C ALA A 30 3.31 0.09 5.18
N GLY A 31 4.08 0.76 6.05
CA GLY A 31 3.85 2.14 6.41
C GLY A 31 5.00 2.69 7.26
N ILE A 32 5.14 4.02 7.26
CA ILE A 32 6.13 4.77 8.04
C ILE A 32 5.46 5.93 8.77
N THR A 33 6.18 6.49 9.74
CA THR A 33 5.81 7.75 10.40
C THR A 33 6.94 8.77 10.29
N ARG A 34 6.57 10.06 10.29
CA ARG A 34 7.48 11.22 10.28
C ARG A 34 6.92 12.30 11.20
N ASP A 35 6.90 11.99 12.49
CA ASP A 35 6.20 12.80 13.47
C ASP A 35 6.95 14.10 13.75
N THR A 36 6.26 15.22 13.56
CA THR A 36 6.73 16.56 13.92
C THR A 36 5.55 17.51 13.94
N LEU A 37 5.73 18.67 14.56
CA LEU A 37 4.74 19.74 14.47
C LEU A 37 4.56 20.17 13.01
N LEU A 38 3.32 20.45 12.59
CA LEU A 38 3.02 20.83 11.21
C LEU A 38 3.91 21.98 10.71
N ILE A 39 4.13 23.00 11.53
CA ILE A 39 5.00 24.15 11.22
C ILE A 39 6.48 23.80 10.97
N ARG A 40 6.91 22.60 11.41
CA ARG A 40 8.28 22.08 11.25
C ARG A 40 8.35 20.94 10.23
N MET A 41 7.21 20.52 9.68
CA MET A 41 7.17 19.42 8.74
C MET A 41 7.74 19.86 7.40
N LYS A 42 8.80 19.16 6.96
CA LYS A 42 9.31 19.35 5.61
C LYS A 42 8.36 18.69 4.61
N LYS A 43 8.23 19.30 3.44
CA LYS A 43 7.44 18.72 2.34
C LYS A 43 7.90 17.30 1.98
N SER A 44 9.20 17.04 1.96
CA SER A 44 9.72 15.69 1.68
C SER A 44 9.29 14.63 2.71
N GLN A 45 9.21 15.00 3.99
CA GLN A 45 8.75 14.09 5.04
C GLN A 45 7.26 13.78 4.90
N TRP A 46 6.46 14.79 4.54
CA TRP A 46 5.05 14.59 4.19
C TRP A 46 4.91 13.65 3.00
N ASP A 47 5.67 13.90 1.93
CA ASP A 47 5.63 13.10 0.70
C ASP A 47 6.02 11.66 0.96
N GLU A 48 7.09 11.41 1.72
CA GLU A 48 7.47 10.04 2.12
C GLU A 48 6.31 9.28 2.78
N VAL A 49 5.58 9.93 3.71
CA VAL A 49 4.46 9.30 4.42
C VAL A 49 3.28 9.06 3.48
N ILE A 50 2.92 10.04 2.64
CA ILE A 50 1.80 9.90 1.71
C ILE A 50 2.10 8.86 0.63
N ASP A 51 3.31 8.90 0.06
CA ASP A 51 3.74 8.00 -1.00
C ASP A 51 3.73 6.54 -0.53
N LEU A 52 4.18 6.26 0.69
CA LEU A 52 4.18 4.89 1.20
C LEU A 52 2.81 4.48 1.76
N ASN A 53 2.24 5.28 2.68
CA ASN A 53 1.09 4.85 3.47
C ASN A 53 -0.25 5.01 2.73
N LEU A 54 -0.31 5.80 1.65
CA LEU A 54 -1.55 6.04 0.90
C LEU A 54 -1.39 5.68 -0.58
N THR A 55 -0.42 6.27 -1.27
CA THR A 55 -0.19 5.96 -2.70
C THR A 55 0.21 4.49 -2.87
N GLY A 56 1.09 3.95 -2.02
CA GLY A 56 1.47 2.55 -2.10
C GLY A 56 0.31 1.57 -1.85
N VAL A 57 -0.59 1.91 -0.92
CA VAL A 57 -1.84 1.15 -0.68
C VAL A 57 -2.71 1.15 -1.93
N PHE A 58 -2.85 2.31 -2.60
CA PHE A 58 -3.58 2.41 -3.86
C PHE A 58 -2.95 1.53 -4.94
N LEU A 59 -1.64 1.58 -5.13
CA LEU A 59 -0.92 0.80 -6.15
C LEU A 59 -1.12 -0.71 -5.93
N CYS A 60 -0.91 -1.18 -4.69
CA CYS A 60 -1.16 -2.58 -4.33
C CYS A 60 -2.60 -3.01 -4.59
N ASN A 61 -3.58 -2.17 -4.24
CA ASN A 61 -5.00 -2.45 -4.47
C ASN A 61 -5.33 -2.50 -5.96
N HIS A 62 -4.81 -1.56 -6.74
CA HIS A 62 -5.00 -1.51 -8.17
C HIS A 62 -4.46 -2.77 -8.87
N ALA A 63 -3.25 -3.20 -8.52
CA ALA A 63 -2.64 -4.42 -9.06
C ALA A 63 -3.41 -5.68 -8.64
N ALA A 64 -3.75 -5.81 -7.36
CA ALA A 64 -4.49 -6.96 -6.82
C ALA A 64 -5.90 -7.10 -7.43
N THR A 65 -6.61 -5.97 -7.59
CA THR A 65 -7.99 -5.95 -8.10
C THR A 65 -8.09 -6.52 -9.51
N LYS A 66 -7.11 -6.26 -10.39
CA LYS A 66 -7.06 -6.82 -11.75
C LYS A 66 -7.12 -8.36 -11.74
N ILE A 67 -6.46 -9.01 -10.78
CA ILE A 67 -6.42 -10.47 -10.64
C ILE A 67 -7.72 -10.96 -9.99
N MET A 68 -8.11 -10.32 -8.89
CA MET A 68 -9.27 -10.72 -8.09
C MET A 68 -10.59 -10.59 -8.87
N MET A 69 -10.74 -9.56 -9.72
CA MET A 69 -11.90 -9.39 -10.59
C MET A 69 -12.03 -10.53 -11.61
N LYS A 70 -10.93 -10.93 -12.26
CA LYS A 70 -10.93 -12.01 -13.26
C LYS A 70 -11.42 -13.33 -12.65
N LYS A 71 -11.00 -13.64 -11.42
CA LYS A 71 -11.41 -14.87 -10.70
C LYS A 71 -12.65 -14.70 -9.82
N ARG A 72 -13.26 -13.50 -9.76
CA ARG A 72 -14.41 -13.14 -8.93
C ARG A 72 -14.26 -13.49 -7.44
N LYS A 73 -13.02 -13.48 -6.92
CA LYS A 73 -12.70 -13.83 -5.54
C LYS A 73 -11.44 -13.08 -5.09
N GLY A 74 -11.43 -12.63 -3.84
CA GLY A 74 -10.27 -12.01 -3.23
C GLY A 74 -10.62 -11.22 -1.96
N ARG A 75 -9.61 -10.86 -1.18
CA ARG A 75 -9.74 -10.01 0.02
C ARG A 75 -8.59 -9.01 0.05
N ILE A 76 -8.92 -7.75 0.32
CA ILE A 76 -7.96 -6.68 0.55
C ILE A 76 -8.17 -6.19 1.99
N ILE A 77 -7.10 -6.16 2.77
CA ILE A 77 -7.11 -5.69 4.15
C ILE A 77 -6.14 -4.51 4.24
N ASN A 78 -6.67 -3.33 4.55
CA ASN A 78 -5.85 -2.13 4.76
C ASN A 78 -5.67 -1.91 6.26
N ILE A 79 -4.42 -1.73 6.69
CA ILE A 79 -4.13 -1.37 8.07
C ILE A 79 -4.29 0.15 8.21
N ALA A 80 -5.40 0.57 8.81
CA ALA A 80 -5.63 1.96 9.19
C ALA A 80 -5.11 2.21 10.63
N SER A 81 -5.26 3.44 11.12
CA SER A 81 -4.89 3.83 12.48
C SER A 81 -6.02 4.60 13.16
N VAL A 82 -6.12 4.47 14.48
CA VAL A 82 -7.01 5.30 15.32
C VAL A 82 -6.71 6.79 15.09
N VAL A 83 -5.43 7.14 14.88
CA VAL A 83 -4.99 8.50 14.55
C VAL A 83 -5.66 9.05 13.29
N GLY A 84 -5.94 8.18 12.30
CA GLY A 84 -6.66 8.57 11.09
C GLY A 84 -8.14 8.89 11.32
N LEU A 85 -8.70 8.46 12.45
CA LEU A 85 -10.10 8.72 12.83
C LEU A 85 -10.22 9.94 13.76
N ILE A 86 -9.31 10.08 14.73
CA ILE A 86 -9.45 11.07 15.82
C ILE A 86 -8.34 12.12 15.87
N GLY A 87 -7.29 12.00 15.05
CA GLY A 87 -6.06 12.80 15.20
C GLY A 87 -5.12 12.25 16.28
N ASN A 88 -3.94 12.87 16.43
CA ASN A 88 -2.92 12.56 17.44
C ASN A 88 -2.25 13.84 17.93
#